data_AF-A0A921U175-F1
#
_entry.id   AF-A0A921U175-F1
#
_cell.length_a   1.000
_cell.length_b   1.000
_cell.length_c   1.000
_cell.angle_alpha   90.00
_cell.angle_beta   90.00
_cell.angle_gamma   90.00
#
_symmetry.space_group_name_H-M   'P 1'
#
loop_
_entity.id
_entity.type
_entity.pdbx_description
1 polymer ?
#
loop_
_entity_poly.entity_id
_entity_poly.type
_entity_poly.pdbx_seq_one_letter_code
_entity_poly.pdbx_strand_id
1 'polypeptide(L)'
;MFATTDRAAAHRTSPPSANLPTMSSPATAAEASRTVASAVLRIQMALLDGAAASNEALLHAAASALLSRADYDDVVTERTIADACGNPACPDPLPSSGAVAAATGLRFHIALFSKFI
;
A
#
# COMPACT_ATOMS: atom_id res chain seq x y z
N MET A 1 47.70 -42.68 53.96
CA MET A 1 47.69 -41.21 54.14
C MET A 1 48.14 -40.62 52.81
N PHE A 2 47.39 -39.95 51.93
CA PHE A 2 46.09 -39.27 51.84
C PHE A 2 45.57 -39.52 50.37
N ALA A 3 44.30 -39.73 50.03
CA ALA A 3 43.19 -38.75 49.85
C ALA A 3 43.60 -37.47 49.08
N THR A 4 42.89 -36.80 48.16
CA THR A 4 41.60 -36.89 47.42
C THR A 4 41.63 -35.70 46.44
N THR A 5 41.06 -35.84 45.22
CA THR A 5 40.33 -34.85 44.37
C THR A 5 40.81 -33.39 44.18
N ASP A 6 40.83 -32.93 42.92
CA ASP A 6 40.02 -31.78 42.40
C ASP A 6 40.17 -31.70 40.86
N ARG A 7 39.24 -32.14 40.00
CA ARG A 7 37.98 -31.52 39.54
C ARG A 7 38.07 -30.06 39.06
N ALA A 8 38.93 -29.78 38.09
CA ALA A 8 38.79 -28.57 37.27
C ALA A 8 37.56 -28.65 36.34
N ALA A 9 36.64 -27.72 36.55
CA ALA A 9 35.33 -27.61 35.93
C ALA A 9 35.41 -27.36 34.41
N ALA A 10 34.87 -28.29 33.62
CA ALA A 10 34.49 -28.01 32.23
C ALA A 10 33.24 -27.11 32.23
N HIS A 11 33.43 -25.81 32.04
CA HIS A 11 32.36 -24.90 31.69
C HIS A 11 31.84 -25.26 30.29
N ARG A 12 30.69 -25.97 30.26
CA ARG A 12 29.90 -26.15 29.04
C ARG A 12 29.07 -24.89 28.83
N THR A 13 29.54 -23.98 27.99
CA THR A 13 28.69 -22.96 27.38
C THR A 13 27.70 -23.67 26.45
N SER A 14 26.41 -23.55 26.76
CA SER A 14 25.33 -24.03 25.89
C SER A 14 25.28 -23.14 24.64
N PRO A 15 25.10 -23.68 23.42
CA PRO A 15 24.84 -22.86 22.25
C PRO A 15 23.47 -22.17 22.39
N PRO A 16 23.27 -20.97 21.81
CA PRO A 16 21.96 -20.34 21.78
C PRO A 16 20.99 -21.24 21.01
N SER A 17 19.82 -21.48 21.62
CA SER A 17 18.72 -22.21 20.98
C SER A 17 18.43 -21.60 19.62
N ALA A 18 18.45 -22.44 18.58
CA ALA A 18 17.98 -22.07 17.27
C ALA A 18 16.57 -21.48 17.38
N ASN A 19 16.38 -20.27 16.85
CA ASN A 19 15.07 -19.65 16.70
C ASN A 19 14.18 -20.59 15.89
N LEU A 20 13.26 -21.28 16.57
CA LEU A 20 12.14 -21.94 15.92
C LEU A 20 11.27 -20.87 15.25
N PRO A 21 10.77 -21.07 14.03
CA PRO A 21 9.79 -20.15 13.46
C PRO A 21 8.53 -20.19 14.33
N THR A 22 8.32 -19.15 15.13
CA THR A 22 7.05 -18.90 15.81
C THR A 22 5.98 -18.77 14.73
N MET A 23 5.16 -19.81 14.56
CA MET A 23 3.95 -19.72 13.75
C MET A 23 3.08 -18.61 14.37
N SER A 24 2.93 -17.51 13.64
CA SER A 24 2.15 -16.37 14.08
C SER A 24 0.72 -16.83 14.37
N SER A 25 0.25 -16.56 15.60
CA SER A 25 -1.09 -16.92 16.04
C SER A 25 -2.14 -16.19 15.18
N PRO A 26 -3.30 -16.79 14.85
CA PRO A 26 -4.30 -16.17 13.98
C PRO A 26 -4.81 -14.80 14.48
N ALA A 27 -4.76 -14.55 15.80
CA ALA A 27 -5.11 -13.24 16.37
C ALA A 27 -4.15 -12.12 15.93
N THR A 28 -2.85 -12.39 15.80
CA THR A 28 -1.86 -11.38 15.37
C THR A 28 -1.95 -11.11 13.87
N ALA A 29 -2.29 -12.13 13.06
CA ALA A 29 -2.50 -11.98 11.63
C ALA A 29 -3.75 -11.12 11.32
N ALA A 30 -4.85 -11.34 12.05
CA ALA A 30 -6.06 -10.54 11.90
C ALA A 30 -5.83 -9.07 12.28
N GLU A 31 -5.11 -8.79 13.38
CA GLU A 31 -4.77 -7.42 13.76
C GLU A 31 -3.85 -6.73 12.74
N ALA A 32 -2.82 -7.44 12.25
CA ALA A 32 -1.95 -6.94 11.18
C ALA A 32 -2.72 -6.64 9.88
N SER A 33 -3.71 -7.47 9.51
CA SER A 33 -4.54 -7.19 8.33
C SER A 33 -5.37 -5.92 8.49
N ARG A 34 -5.88 -5.64 9.70
CA ARG A 34 -6.64 -4.42 10.01
C ARG A 34 -5.74 -3.19 9.96
N THR A 35 -4.50 -3.29 10.43
CA THR A 35 -3.55 -2.18 10.35
C THR A 35 -3.13 -1.89 8.91
N VAL A 36 -2.88 -2.92 8.09
CA VAL A 36 -2.59 -2.74 6.65
C VAL A 36 -3.78 -2.10 5.93
N ALA A 37 -5.00 -2.60 6.12
CA ALA A 37 -6.20 -2.01 5.51
C ALA A 37 -6.37 -0.53 5.90
N SER A 38 -6.13 -0.19 7.16
CA SER A 38 -6.17 1.21 7.61
C SER A 38 -5.08 2.08 6.97
N ALA A 39 -3.88 1.54 6.76
CA ALA A 39 -2.78 2.26 6.11
C ALA A 39 -3.08 2.52 4.63
N VAL A 40 -3.57 1.49 3.92
CA VAL A 40 -4.02 1.58 2.53
C VAL A 40 -5.10 2.64 2.36
N LEU A 41 -6.12 2.64 3.23
CA LEU A 41 -7.16 3.67 3.22
C LEU A 41 -6.57 5.07 3.40
N ARG A 42 -5.70 5.27 4.39
CA ARG A 42 -5.11 6.59 4.66
C ARG A 42 -4.25 7.11 3.50
N ILE A 43 -3.52 6.22 2.83
CA ILE A 43 -2.72 6.59 1.64
C ILE A 43 -3.64 7.00 0.50
N GLN A 44 -4.70 6.23 0.22
CA GLN A 44 -5.67 6.59 -0.82
C GLN A 44 -6.28 7.97 -0.55
N MET A 45 -6.75 8.25 0.67
CA MET A 45 -7.30 9.56 1.01
C MET A 45 -6.28 10.70 0.80
N ALA A 46 -5.03 10.51 1.23
CA ALA A 46 -4.00 11.51 1.05
C ALA A 46 -3.65 11.77 -0.44
N LEU A 47 -3.67 10.74 -1.28
CA LEU A 47 -3.48 10.87 -2.72
C LEU A 47 -4.67 11.56 -3.39
N LEU A 48 -5.90 11.28 -2.97
CA LEU A 48 -7.11 11.94 -3.46
C LEU A 48 -7.14 13.43 -3.09
N ASP A 49 -6.75 13.76 -1.86
CA ASP A 49 -6.64 15.14 -1.37
C ASP A 49 -5.48 15.93 -2.03
N GLY A 50 -4.68 15.29 -2.88
CA GLY A 50 -3.58 15.94 -3.60
C GLY A 50 -2.32 16.18 -2.77
N ALA A 51 -2.19 15.54 -1.60
CA ALA A 51 -1.03 15.70 -0.73
C ALA A 51 0.29 15.23 -1.39
N ALA A 52 0.18 14.36 -2.41
CA ALA A 52 1.32 13.89 -3.20
C ALA A 52 2.04 15.03 -3.92
N ALA A 53 1.33 16.03 -4.45
CA ALA A 53 1.96 17.18 -5.11
C ALA A 53 2.95 17.97 -4.21
N SER A 54 2.76 17.93 -2.88
CA SER A 54 3.65 18.59 -1.91
C SER A 54 4.63 17.63 -1.20
N ASN A 55 4.37 16.33 -1.22
CA ASN A 55 5.13 15.31 -0.49
C ASN A 55 5.45 14.09 -1.37
N GLU A 56 5.77 14.36 -2.63
CA GLU A 56 5.86 13.38 -3.71
C GLU A 56 6.65 12.13 -3.33
N ALA A 57 7.90 12.30 -2.88
CA ALA A 57 8.78 11.18 -2.59
C ALA A 57 8.24 10.25 -1.48
N LEU A 58 7.63 10.82 -0.44
CA LEU A 58 7.10 10.05 0.69
C LEU A 58 5.84 9.29 0.28
N LEU A 59 4.89 9.97 -0.35
CA LEU A 59 3.65 9.34 -0.77
C LEU A 59 3.88 8.33 -1.90
N HIS A 60 4.82 8.59 -2.80
CA HIS A 60 5.20 7.63 -3.84
C HIS A 60 5.80 6.35 -3.24
N ALA A 61 6.71 6.48 -2.27
CA ALA A 61 7.28 5.34 -1.56
C ALA A 61 6.20 4.56 -0.78
N ALA A 62 5.29 5.26 -0.09
CA ALA A 62 4.20 4.62 0.65
C ALA A 62 3.20 3.91 -0.28
N ALA A 63 2.81 4.56 -1.37
CA ALA A 63 1.89 4.02 -2.37
C ALA A 63 2.48 2.78 -3.06
N SER A 64 3.72 2.85 -3.51
CA SER A 64 4.41 1.70 -4.14
C SER A 64 4.62 0.52 -3.19
N ALA A 65 4.69 0.75 -1.88
CA ALA A 65 4.85 -0.29 -0.88
C ALA A 65 3.52 -0.96 -0.46
N LEU A 66 2.39 -0.24 -0.53
CA LEU A 66 1.15 -0.67 0.12
C LEU A 66 -0.06 -0.79 -0.82
N LEU A 67 -0.09 -0.06 -1.93
CA LEU A 67 -1.21 -0.15 -2.87
C LEU A 67 -0.95 -1.26 -3.89
N SER A 68 -1.99 -2.05 -4.16
CA SER A 68 -1.97 -2.87 -5.36
C SER A 68 -2.08 -1.98 -6.60
N ARG A 69 -1.80 -2.56 -7.76
CA ARG A 69 -1.97 -1.84 -9.03
C ARG A 69 -3.42 -1.38 -9.22
N ALA A 70 -4.38 -2.23 -8.86
CA ALA A 70 -5.81 -1.89 -8.94
C ALA A 70 -6.17 -0.73 -8.01
N ASP A 71 -5.73 -0.76 -6.75
CA ASP A 71 -5.99 0.35 -5.80
C ASP A 71 -5.38 1.67 -6.28
N TYR A 72 -4.20 1.63 -6.90
CA TYR A 72 -3.59 2.82 -7.49
C TYR A 72 -4.37 3.32 -8.71
N ASP A 73 -4.79 2.44 -9.61
CA ASP A 73 -5.58 2.80 -10.79
C ASP A 73 -6.97 3.38 -10.38
N ASP A 74 -7.55 2.91 -9.27
CA ASP A 74 -8.76 3.50 -8.67
C ASP A 74 -8.50 4.93 -8.20
N VAL A 75 -7.39 5.20 -7.50
CA VAL A 75 -7.00 6.57 -7.10
C VAL A 75 -6.87 7.48 -8.33
N VAL A 76 -6.22 7.02 -9.40
CA VAL A 76 -6.06 7.78 -10.66
C VAL A 76 -7.43 8.11 -11.28
N THR A 77 -8.35 7.15 -11.24
CA THR A 77 -9.72 7.30 -11.77
C THR A 77 -10.53 8.29 -10.95
N GLU A 78 -10.54 8.15 -9.62
CA GLU A 78 -11.26 9.04 -8.72
C GLU A 78 -10.74 10.48 -8.78
N ARG A 79 -9.42 10.67 -8.92
CA ARG A 79 -8.84 12.01 -9.19
C ARG A 79 -9.37 12.61 -10.49
N THR A 80 -9.47 11.79 -11.54
CA THR A 80 -10.00 12.21 -12.85
C THR A 80 -11.48 12.58 -12.77
N ILE A 81 -12.27 11.84 -11.98
CA ILE A 81 -13.69 12.17 -11.70
C ILE A 81 -13.80 13.51 -10.95
N ALA A 82 -12.82 13.82 -10.09
CA ALA A 82 -12.73 15.10 -9.39
C ALA A 82 -12.13 16.25 -10.23
N ASP A 83 -12.06 16.11 -11.56
CA ASP A 83 -11.44 17.06 -12.50
C ASP A 83 -9.97 17.39 -12.16
N ALA A 84 -9.28 16.51 -11.44
CA ALA A 84 -7.86 16.63 -11.11
C ALA A 84 -7.03 15.71 -12.02
N CYS A 85 -5.79 16.12 -12.30
CA CYS A 85 -4.84 15.30 -13.03
C CYS A 85 -4.69 13.92 -12.38
N GLY A 86 -4.81 12.86 -13.20
CA GLY A 86 -4.80 11.48 -12.71
C GLY A 86 -3.47 11.06 -12.07
N ASN A 87 -2.35 11.69 -12.45
CA ASN A 87 -1.08 11.49 -11.76
C ASN A 87 -1.15 12.15 -10.36
N PRO A 88 -0.99 11.41 -9.25
CA PRO A 88 -1.08 11.99 -7.90
C PRO A 88 -0.06 13.12 -7.62
N ALA A 89 1.06 13.13 -8.35
CA ALA A 89 2.08 14.18 -8.30
C ALA A 89 1.69 15.51 -8.93
N CYS A 90 0.64 15.48 -9.73
CA CYS A 90 0.22 16.57 -10.58
C CYS A 90 -0.90 17.32 -9.87
N PRO A 91 -0.67 18.59 -9.46
CA PRO A 91 -1.70 19.41 -8.83
C PRO A 91 -2.67 20.00 -9.85
N ASP A 92 -2.34 19.93 -11.14
CA ASP A 92 -3.09 20.62 -12.18
C ASP A 92 -4.51 20.03 -12.33
N PRO A 93 -5.52 20.88 -12.59
CA PRO A 93 -6.82 20.39 -12.99
C PRO A 93 -6.75 19.79 -14.40
N LEU A 94 -7.67 18.88 -14.70
CA LEU A 94 -7.85 18.40 -16.06
C LEU A 94 -8.36 19.54 -16.96
N PRO A 95 -7.97 19.56 -18.25
CA PRO A 95 -8.53 20.52 -19.19
C PRO A 95 -10.05 20.33 -19.26
N SER A 96 -10.80 21.43 -19.10
CA SER A 96 -12.26 21.40 -19.14
C SER A 96 -12.76 20.60 -20.34
N SER A 97 -13.76 19.75 -20.14
CA SER A 97 -14.36 18.87 -21.16
C SER A 97 -14.68 19.62 -22.47
N GLY A 98 -15.02 20.92 -22.41
CA GLY A 98 -15.25 21.76 -23.60
C GLY A 98 -14.02 22.00 -24.48
N ALA A 99 -12.81 22.05 -23.91
CA ALA A 99 -11.57 22.24 -24.65
C ALA A 99 -11.10 20.95 -25.34
N VAL A 100 -11.32 19.79 -24.70
CA VAL A 100 -10.97 18.47 -25.24
C VAL A 100 -12.01 17.95 -26.24
N ALA A 101 -13.32 18.20 -26.02
CA ALA A 101 -14.38 17.83 -26.96
C ALA A 101 -14.28 18.61 -28.28
N ALA A 102 -13.87 19.89 -28.23
CA ALA A 102 -13.58 20.68 -29.42
C ALA A 102 -12.32 20.17 -30.17
N ALA A 103 -11.36 19.57 -29.46
CA ALA A 103 -10.11 19.08 -30.03
C ALA A 103 -10.14 17.61 -30.51
N THR A 104 -11.03 16.76 -29.97
CA THR A 104 -11.05 15.30 -30.25
C THR A 104 -12.35 14.78 -30.87
N GLY A 105 -13.43 15.57 -30.92
CA GLY A 105 -14.68 15.18 -31.57
C GLY A 105 -15.39 13.94 -30.99
N LEU A 106 -14.89 13.38 -29.88
CA LEU A 106 -15.45 12.17 -29.27
C LEU A 106 -16.67 12.51 -28.42
N ARG A 107 -17.84 12.18 -28.96
CA ARG A 107 -19.09 12.10 -28.20
C ARG A 107 -19.17 10.70 -27.60
N PHE A 108 -18.85 10.55 -26.32
CA PHE A 108 -19.04 9.27 -25.63
C PHE A 108 -20.53 8.94 -25.59
N HIS A 109 -20.94 7.91 -26.34
CA HIS A 109 -22.27 7.34 -26.26
C HIS A 109 -22.23 6.17 -25.27
N ILE A 110 -22.92 6.31 -24.14
CA ILE A 110 -23.16 5.18 -23.22
C ILE A 110 -24.22 4.29 -23.87
N ALA A 111 -23.80 3.25 -24.58
CA ALA A 111 -24.68 2.21 -25.05
C ALA A 111 -24.97 1.24 -23.89
N LEU A 112 -26.08 1.44 -23.20
CA LEU A 112 -26.66 0.43 -22.33
C LEU A 112 -27.13 -0.73 -23.23
N PHE A 113 -26.31 -1.78 -23.36
CA PHE A 113 -26.72 -3.02 -24.02
C PHE A 113 -27.78 -3.72 -23.16
N SER A 114 -29.05 -3.35 -23.37
CA SER A 114 -30.16 -4.18 -22.94
C SER A 114 -30.28 -5.35 -23.91
N LYS A 115 -29.56 -6.44 -23.65
CA LYS A 115 -29.73 -7.71 -24.35
C LYS A 115 -30.35 -8.73 -23.39
N PHE A 116 -31.63 -8.55 -23.13
CA PHE A 116 -32.50 -9.55 -22.50
C PHE A 116 -33.91 -9.42 -23.09
N ILE A 117 -34.09 -9.92 -24.32
CA ILE A 117 -35.30 -10.60 -24.82
C ILE A 117 -34.81 -11.65 -25.81
#